data_AF-A0A519ETU1-F1
#
_entry.id   AF-A0A519ETU1-F1
#
_cell.length_a   1.000
_cell.length_b   1.000
_cell.length_c   1.000
_cell.angle_alpha   90.00
_cell.angle_beta   90.00
_cell.angle_gamma   90.00
#
_symmetry.space_group_name_H-M   'P 1'
#
loop_
_entity.id
_entity.type
_entity.pdbx_description
1 polymer ?
#
loop_
_entity_poly.entity_id
_entity_poly.type
_entity_poly.pdbx_seq_one_letter_code
_entity_poly.pdbx_strand_id
1 'polypeptide(L)'
;MKQRLFILFQYLLPHHLLSQLAGCVAECRVRWFKNAFTQWFARRYQVDMSQAQVEDITGYQHFNDFFTRALKPGARPLDSTPGAILSPADGAVSQLGPIEHGRIFQAKG
;
A
#
# COMPACT_ATOMS: atom_id res chain seq x y z
N MET A 1 25.75 4.71 12.41
CA MET A 1 25.14 4.54 13.76
C MET A 1 23.62 4.61 13.74
N LYS A 2 22.99 5.66 13.17
CA LYS A 2 21.51 5.79 13.09
C LYS A 2 20.80 4.59 12.43
N GLN A 3 21.32 4.05 11.33
CA GLN A 3 20.74 2.88 10.66
C GLN A 3 20.78 1.61 11.52
N ARG A 4 21.90 1.34 12.20
CA ARG A 4 22.02 0.17 13.08
C ARG A 4 21.08 0.27 14.28
N LEU A 5 20.91 1.47 14.84
CA LEU A 5 19.96 1.72 15.92
C LEU A 5 18.51 1.55 15.45
N PHE A 6 18.19 2.04 14.25
CA PHE A 6 16.88 1.84 13.62
C PHE A 6 16.56 0.35 13.40
N ILE A 7 17.52 -0.41 12.87
CA ILE A 7 17.39 -1.85 12.68
C ILE A 7 17.20 -2.56 14.02
N LEU A 8 18.00 -2.23 15.04
CA LEU A 8 17.85 -2.81 16.38
C LEU A 8 16.46 -2.53 16.97
N PHE A 9 15.98 -1.30 16.84
CA PHE A 9 14.63 -0.94 17.26
C PHE A 9 13.57 -1.76 16.52
N GLN A 10 13.71 -1.94 15.20
CA GLN A 10 12.82 -2.78 14.42
C GLN A 10 12.83 -4.22 14.95
N TYR A 11 14.01 -4.83 15.22
CA TYR A 11 14.09 -6.19 15.76
C TYR A 11 13.38 -6.36 17.12
N LEU A 12 13.43 -5.35 17.99
CA LEU A 12 12.82 -5.42 19.33
C LEU A 12 11.31 -5.14 19.32
N LEU A 13 10.79 -4.63 18.20
CA LEU A 13 9.42 -4.19 18.10
C LEU A 13 8.46 -5.40 18.11
N PRO A 14 7.36 -5.38 18.91
CA PRO A 14 6.37 -6.45 18.89
C PRO A 14 5.47 -6.33 17.65
N HIS A 15 6.00 -6.72 16.49
CA HIS A 15 5.37 -6.51 15.17
C HIS A 15 3.93 -7.03 15.08
N HIS A 16 3.66 -8.22 15.64
CA HIS A 16 2.31 -8.80 15.61
C HIS A 16 1.30 -7.96 16.38
N LEU A 17 1.65 -7.52 17.59
CA LEU A 17 0.79 -6.66 18.41
C LEU A 17 0.53 -5.33 17.71
N LEU A 18 1.58 -4.71 17.16
CA LEU A 18 1.41 -3.46 16.42
C LEU A 18 0.57 -3.62 15.16
N SER A 19 0.72 -4.74 14.44
CA SER A 19 -0.11 -5.04 13.27
C SER A 19 -1.58 -5.20 13.67
N GLN A 20 -1.87 -5.86 14.79
CA GLN A 20 -3.24 -6.00 15.30
C GLN A 20 -3.83 -4.66 15.71
N LEU A 21 -3.08 -3.84 16.45
CA LEU A 21 -3.50 -2.49 16.84
C LEU A 21 -3.72 -1.59 15.64
N ALA A 22 -2.84 -1.64 14.63
CA ALA A 22 -3.00 -0.94 13.37
C ALA A 22 -4.27 -1.38 12.63
N GLY A 23 -4.58 -2.68 12.63
CA GLY A 23 -5.84 -3.21 12.12
C GLY A 23 -7.06 -2.60 12.84
N CYS A 24 -7.06 -2.60 14.17
CA CYS A 24 -8.14 -1.99 14.96
C CYS A 24 -8.33 -0.49 14.64
N VAL A 25 -7.23 0.25 14.49
CA VAL A 25 -7.26 1.67 14.09
C VAL A 25 -7.81 1.81 12.68
N ALA A 26 -7.39 0.95 11.75
CA ALA A 26 -7.78 1.01 10.36
C ALA A 26 -9.24 0.62 10.09
N GLU A 27 -9.85 -0.17 10.99
CA GLU A 27 -11.26 -0.57 10.97
C GLU A 27 -12.16 0.34 11.83
N CYS A 28 -11.58 1.33 12.52
CA CYS A 28 -12.33 2.27 13.34
C CYS A 28 -13.31 3.10 12.49
N ARG A 29 -14.59 3.08 12.86
CA ARG A 29 -15.69 3.76 12.14
C ARG A 29 -16.05 5.13 12.73
N VAL A 30 -15.36 5.58 13.76
CA VAL A 30 -15.61 6.89 14.39
C VAL A 30 -15.36 8.00 13.36
N ARG A 31 -16.43 8.69 12.95
CA ARG A 31 -16.44 9.56 11.76
C ARG A 31 -15.35 10.62 11.74
N TRP A 32 -15.19 11.38 12.83
CA TRP A 32 -14.18 12.45 12.89
C TRP A 32 -12.76 11.86 12.82
N PHE A 33 -12.52 10.73 13.48
CA PHE A 33 -11.23 10.08 13.55
C PHE A 33 -10.85 9.47 12.20
N LYS A 34 -11.70 8.62 11.64
CA LYS A 34 -11.44 7.97 10.33
C LYS A 34 -11.24 9.02 9.24
N ASN A 35 -12.05 10.08 9.22
CA ASN A 35 -11.98 11.09 8.18
C ASN A 35 -10.68 11.89 8.30
N ALA A 36 -10.29 12.29 9.51
CA ALA A 36 -9.04 13.01 9.72
C ALA A 36 -7.83 12.14 9.36
N PHE A 37 -7.83 10.86 9.76
CA PHE A 37 -6.75 9.93 9.47
C PHE A 37 -6.61 9.65 7.97
N THR A 38 -7.72 9.34 7.28
CA THR A 38 -7.73 9.08 5.84
C THR A 38 -7.31 10.32 5.04
N GLN A 39 -7.82 11.50 5.38
CA GLN A 39 -7.41 12.75 4.72
C GLN A 39 -5.93 13.05 4.93
N TRP A 40 -5.42 12.87 6.16
CA TRP A 40 -4.00 13.02 6.44
C TRP A 40 -3.17 12.04 5.60
N PHE A 41 -3.57 10.77 5.53
CA PHE A 41 -2.89 9.76 4.75
C PHE A 41 -2.86 10.12 3.26
N ALA A 42 -4.01 10.48 2.69
CA ALA A 42 -4.12 10.86 1.29
C ALA A 42 -3.22 12.05 0.95
N ARG A 43 -3.16 13.07 1.82
CA ARG A 43 -2.26 14.22 1.64
C ARG A 43 -0.79 13.83 1.78
N ARG A 44 -0.46 13.04 2.80
CA ARG A 44 0.93 12.66 3.12
C ARG A 44 1.58 11.80 2.04
N TYR A 45 0.80 10.93 1.40
CA TYR A 45 1.24 10.03 0.35
C TYR A 45 0.80 10.47 -1.06
N GLN A 46 0.20 11.66 -1.19
CA GLN A 46 -0.23 12.25 -2.46
C GLN A 46 -1.12 11.29 -3.27
N VAL A 47 -2.10 10.68 -2.58
CA VAL A 47 -3.02 9.72 -3.19
C VAL A 47 -3.92 10.46 -4.19
N ASP A 48 -3.86 10.04 -5.46
CA ASP A 48 -4.74 10.55 -6.50
C ASP A 48 -6.15 9.97 -6.37
N MET A 49 -7.07 10.79 -5.87
CA MET A 49 -8.47 10.42 -5.70
C MET A 49 -9.28 10.51 -6.99
N SER A 50 -8.78 11.19 -8.02
CA SER A 50 -9.51 11.31 -9.29
C SER A 50 -9.62 9.97 -10.02
N GLN A 51 -8.77 9.00 -9.68
CA GLN A 51 -8.80 7.63 -10.21
C GLN A 51 -9.66 6.68 -9.39
N ALA A 52 -10.03 7.05 -8.16
CA ALA A 52 -10.86 6.21 -7.30
C ALA A 52 -12.30 6.18 -7.79
N GLN A 53 -12.97 5.04 -7.62
CA GLN A 53 -14.40 4.92 -7.94
C GLN A 53 -15.25 5.83 -7.03
N VAL A 54 -14.85 5.98 -5.77
CA VAL A 54 -15.41 6.95 -4.82
C VAL A 54 -14.37 8.05 -4.59
N GLU A 55 -14.56 9.20 -5.23
CA GLU A 55 -13.61 10.32 -5.15
C GLU A 55 -13.66 11.05 -3.79
N ASP A 56 -14.83 11.09 -3.16
CA ASP A 56 -14.98 11.68 -1.83
C ASP A 56 -14.26 10.82 -0.78
N ILE A 57 -13.12 11.34 -0.27
CA ILE A 57 -12.30 10.72 0.78
C ILE A 57 -13.12 10.39 2.04
N THR A 58 -14.18 11.14 2.34
CA THR A 58 -14.98 10.91 3.54
C THR A 58 -16.07 9.83 3.38
N GLY A 59 -16.29 9.38 2.14
CA GLY A 59 -17.30 8.38 1.77
C GLY A 59 -17.00 6.95 2.22
N TYR A 60 -15.75 6.63 2.57
CA TYR A 60 -15.34 5.29 2.99
C TYR A 60 -15.74 4.98 4.44
N GLN A 61 -16.12 3.74 4.77
CA GLN A 61 -16.61 3.37 6.10
C GLN A 61 -15.56 3.46 7.22
N HIS A 62 -14.30 3.18 6.87
CA HIS A 62 -13.12 3.23 7.73
C HIS A 62 -11.87 3.32 6.83
N PHE A 63 -10.67 3.35 7.42
CA PHE A 63 -9.44 3.51 6.63
C PHE A 63 -9.13 2.30 5.74
N ASN A 64 -9.33 1.06 6.22
CA ASN A 64 -9.10 -0.14 5.39
C ASN A 64 -9.96 -0.15 4.11
N ASP A 65 -11.20 0.32 4.17
CA ASP A 65 -12.08 0.46 3.00
C ASP A 65 -11.50 1.46 1.98
N PHE A 66 -10.94 2.57 2.45
CA PHE A 66 -10.17 3.50 1.60
C PHE A 66 -8.85 2.90 1.08
N PHE A 67 -8.16 2.12 1.89
CA PHE A 67 -6.87 1.54 1.55
C PHE A 67 -7.00 0.53 0.41
N THR A 68 -8.09 -0.23 0.39
CA THR A 68 -8.47 -1.17 -0.68
C THR A 68 -9.48 -0.59 -1.66
N ARG A 69 -9.55 0.75 -1.79
CA ARG A 69 -10.54 1.42 -2.65
C ARG A 69 -10.50 0.88 -4.08
N ALA A 70 -11.67 0.72 -4.67
CA ALA A 70 -11.80 0.41 -6.09
C ALA A 70 -11.36 1.61 -6.95
N LEU A 71 -10.74 1.32 -8.08
CA LEU A 71 -10.43 2.32 -9.11
C LEU A 71 -11.59 2.41 -10.12
N LYS A 72 -11.67 3.53 -10.83
CA LYS A 72 -12.64 3.72 -11.91
C LYS A 72 -12.44 2.67 -13.03
N PRO A 73 -13.53 2.20 -13.66
CA PRO A 73 -13.43 1.44 -14.90
C PRO A 73 -12.57 2.18 -15.93
N GLY A 74 -11.66 1.48 -16.59
CA GLY A 74 -10.77 2.07 -17.58
C GLY A 74 -9.57 2.85 -17.02
N ALA A 75 -9.41 2.99 -15.70
CA ALA A 75 -8.22 3.62 -15.11
C ALA A 75 -6.93 2.82 -15.40
N ARG A 76 -7.05 1.53 -15.69
CA ARG A 76 -5.97 0.61 -16.06
C ARG A 76 -6.41 -0.20 -17.30
N PRO A 77 -6.29 0.34 -18.52
CA PRO A 77 -6.58 -0.42 -19.73
C PRO A 77 -5.62 -1.60 -19.83
N LEU A 78 -6.15 -2.78 -20.18
CA LEU A 78 -5.35 -3.99 -20.37
C LEU A 78 -4.82 -4.02 -21.81
N ASP A 79 -3.57 -4.43 -21.99
CA ASP A 79 -3.02 -4.72 -23.33
C ASP A 79 -3.78 -5.91 -23.93
N SER A 80 -4.20 -5.78 -25.19
CA SER A 80 -4.97 -6.80 -25.90
C SER A 80 -4.09 -7.77 -26.71
N THR A 81 -2.77 -7.56 -26.73
CA THR A 81 -1.82 -8.39 -27.48
C THR A 81 -1.81 -9.82 -26.93
N PRO A 82 -2.11 -10.84 -27.75
CA PRO A 82 -2.07 -12.22 -27.31
C PRO A 82 -0.67 -12.61 -26.78
N GLY A 83 -0.63 -13.16 -25.57
CA GLY A 83 0.63 -13.55 -24.91
C GLY A 83 1.37 -12.43 -24.20
N ALA A 84 0.85 -11.19 -24.18
CA ALA A 84 1.43 -10.13 -23.36
C ALA A 84 1.32 -10.45 -21.86
N ILE A 85 2.37 -10.10 -21.12
CA ILE A 85 2.39 -10.17 -19.65
C ILE A 85 2.13 -8.76 -19.12
N LEU A 86 1.07 -8.60 -18.34
CA LEU A 86 0.70 -7.33 -17.73
C LEU A 86 1.35 -7.18 -16.35
N SER A 87 1.57 -5.94 -15.93
CA SER A 87 1.91 -5.67 -14.53
C SER A 87 0.75 -6.09 -13.63
N PRO A 88 1.00 -6.85 -12.55
CA PRO A 88 -0.06 -7.30 -11.65
C PRO A 88 -0.54 -6.22 -10.68
N ALA A 89 0.22 -5.14 -10.51
CA ALA A 89 -0.06 -4.09 -9.55
C ALA A 89 0.56 -2.75 -9.95
N ASP A 90 0.03 -1.67 -9.37
CA ASP A 90 0.64 -0.35 -9.39
C ASP A 90 1.81 -0.30 -8.39
N GLY A 91 2.95 0.24 -8.80
CA GLY A 91 4.10 0.40 -7.93
C GLY A 91 5.39 0.62 -8.69
N ALA A 92 6.50 0.22 -8.06
CA ALA A 92 7.82 0.25 -8.65
C ALA A 92 8.44 -1.15 -8.61
N VAL A 93 9.20 -1.48 -9.65
CA VAL A 93 9.98 -2.72 -9.67
C VAL A 93 11.15 -2.58 -8.72
N SER A 94 11.19 -3.38 -7.67
CA SER A 94 12.32 -3.42 -6.73
C SER A 94 13.54 -4.06 -7.39
N GLN A 95 13.38 -5.29 -7.89
CA GLN A 95 14.40 -6.02 -8.64
C GLN A 95 13.72 -6.82 -9.76
N LEU A 96 14.43 -7.01 -10.87
CA LEU A 96 14.03 -7.87 -11.98
C LEU A 96 15.26 -8.56 -12.55
N GLY A 97 15.10 -9.81 -12.99
CA GLY A 97 16.20 -10.57 -13.58
C GLY A 97 15.93 -12.08 -13.60
N PRO A 98 16.87 -12.85 -14.18
CA PRO A 98 16.77 -14.30 -14.20
C PRO A 98 16.91 -14.89 -12.79
N ILE A 99 16.31 -16.08 -12.61
CA ILE A 99 16.58 -16.93 -11.46
C ILE A 99 17.79 -17.80 -11.83
N GLU A 100 18.90 -17.64 -11.11
CA GLU A 100 20.14 -18.36 -11.39
C GLU A 100 20.46 -19.36 -10.28
N HIS A 101 20.57 -20.64 -10.63
CA HIS A 101 20.90 -21.70 -9.67
C HIS A 101 19.93 -21.73 -8.45
N GLY A 102 18.64 -21.47 -8.68
CA GLY A 102 17.63 -21.38 -7.63
C GLY A 102 17.72 -20.14 -6.75
N ARG A 103 18.50 -19.13 -7.13
CA ARG A 103 18.66 -17.87 -6.38
C ARG A 103 17.99 -16.71 -7.11
N ILE A 104 17.45 -15.78 -6.32
CA ILE A 104 16.84 -14.54 -6.78
C ILE A 104 17.66 -13.37 -6.23
N PHE A 105 17.89 -12.33 -7.04
CA PHE A 105 18.51 -11.10 -6.57
C PHE A 105 17.51 -10.28 -5.74
N GLN A 106 17.82 -10.05 -4.47
CA GLN A 106 16.95 -9.32 -3.55
C GLN A 106 17.39 -7.87 -3.36
N ALA A 107 18.67 -7.67 -3.05
CA ALA A 107 19.32 -6.38 -2.92
C ALA A 107 20.83 -6.59 -3.01
N LYS A 108 21.58 -5.51 -3.26
CA LYS A 108 23.04 -5.57 -3.22
C LYS A 108 23.53 -5.89 -1.80
N GLY A 109 24.30 -6.97 -1.69
CA GLY A 109 25.17 -7.28 -0.55
C GLY A 109 26.60 -6.85 -0.83
#